data_AF-A0A9P0CV70-F1
#
_entry.id   AF-A0A9P0CV70-F1
#
_cell.length_a   1.000
_cell.length_b   1.000
_cell.length_c   1.000
_cell.angle_alpha   90.00
_cell.angle_beta   90.00
_cell.angle_gamma   90.00
#
_symmetry.space_group_name_H-M   'P 1'
#
loop_
_entity.id
_entity.type
_entity.pdbx_description
1 polymer ?
#
loop_
_entity_poly.entity_id
_entity_poly.type
_entity_poly.pdbx_seq_one_letter_code
_entity_poly.pdbx_strand_id
1 'polypeptide(L)'
;MTIAATRNIDERTGIEYIKKHTKSMLKGTLFTGVFQEKRLVDELYDYRDVVTVCPEEDAFIQNLRAIKNKIDENVLFQHWLGITEPNTVGAPVGYNLWVVLPKEVFGKYWYKVKTVEFLDKEIRLKLDIVRPYQRESTPLRNTSDYESENLSSILEEKKLQIKQNLEYFLRELLTLVAYSKLHVFQALFDNATHFLIGGLSWLIVCLYSKEVSTSGKILEVVCCSLLSSFIDLDHFIEARSLNLKDATNLKRRPFLHCSTVPVLLCLLILLVGNFLESYTAKRCSLIVLTAFASHHTRDATRRGYWLYPFGNTAPIPYAMYIGLSCVLPHLVVIANSYFKISVRDYNALETTVI
;
A
#
# COMPACT_ATOMS: atom_id res chain seq x y z
N MET A 1 -24.61 58.86 30.38
CA MET A 1 -24.49 58.33 29.00
C MET A 1 -23.05 58.15 28.50
N THR A 2 -22.02 58.46 29.29
CA THR A 2 -20.61 58.50 28.81
C THR A 2 -19.84 57.19 28.95
N ILE A 3 -20.25 56.29 29.86
CA ILE A 3 -19.50 55.05 30.19
C ILE A 3 -19.62 53.97 29.10
N ALA A 4 -20.77 53.88 28.42
CA ALA A 4 -20.98 52.91 27.35
C ALA A 4 -20.19 53.25 26.07
N ALA A 5 -19.94 54.54 25.80
CA ALA A 5 -19.18 54.97 24.63
C ALA A 5 -17.67 54.70 24.79
N THR A 6 -17.11 54.92 25.99
CA THR A 6 -15.68 54.69 26.26
C THR A 6 -15.30 53.21 26.20
N ARG A 7 -16.17 52.32 26.71
CA ARG A 7 -15.95 50.86 26.67
C ARG A 7 -15.95 50.33 25.22
N ASN A 8 -16.88 50.80 24.40
CA ASN A 8 -17.01 50.41 22.99
C ASN A 8 -15.84 50.91 22.12
N ILE A 9 -15.25 52.06 22.47
CA ILE A 9 -14.06 52.61 21.80
C ILE A 9 -12.82 51.80 22.17
N ASP A 10 -12.62 51.49 23.46
CA ASP A 10 -11.48 50.71 23.97
C ASP A 10 -11.48 49.27 23.42
N GLU A 11 -12.66 48.64 23.37
CA GLU A 11 -12.88 47.32 22.76
C GLU A 11 -12.56 47.31 21.25
N ARG A 12 -13.03 48.34 20.51
CA ARG A 12 -12.69 48.48 19.08
C ARG A 12 -11.20 48.68 18.85
N THR A 13 -10.52 49.47 19.69
CA THR A 13 -9.08 49.69 19.59
C THR A 13 -8.28 48.42 19.90
N GLY A 14 -8.71 47.62 20.88
CA GLY A 14 -8.06 46.35 21.22
C GLY A 14 -8.14 45.31 20.10
N ILE A 15 -9.31 45.16 19.48
CA ILE A 15 -9.52 44.23 18.35
C ILE A 15 -8.69 44.66 17.13
N GLU A 16 -8.70 45.95 16.78
CA GLU A 16 -7.91 46.47 15.66
C GLU A 16 -6.40 46.34 15.91
N TYR A 17 -5.96 46.53 17.15
CA TYR A 17 -4.57 46.27 17.53
C TYR A 17 -4.18 44.80 17.31
N ILE A 18 -5.01 43.84 17.73
CA ILE A 18 -4.75 42.40 17.53
C ILE A 18 -4.73 42.05 16.04
N LYS A 19 -5.68 42.57 15.25
CA LYS A 19 -5.68 42.37 13.80
C LYS A 19 -4.39 42.87 13.16
N LYS A 20 -3.96 44.09 13.51
CA LYS A 20 -2.73 44.70 13.00
C LYS A 20 -1.50 43.92 13.42
N HIS A 21 -1.42 43.53 14.69
CA HIS A 21 -0.31 42.77 15.26
C HIS A 21 -0.19 41.39 14.60
N THR A 22 -1.28 40.65 14.50
CA THR A 22 -1.35 39.34 13.83
C THR A 22 -0.91 39.42 12.37
N LYS A 23 -1.42 40.41 11.63
CA LYS A 23 -1.00 40.66 10.25
C LYS A 23 0.48 41.01 10.16
N SER A 24 1.01 41.84 11.07
CA SER A 24 2.43 42.22 11.05
C SER A 24 3.37 41.05 11.33
N MET A 25 2.95 40.08 12.13
CA MET A 25 3.77 38.92 12.48
C MET A 25 3.77 37.84 11.39
N LEU A 26 2.63 37.59 10.74
CA LEU A 26 2.52 36.47 9.79
C LEU A 26 2.60 36.92 8.34
N LYS A 27 2.09 38.10 7.97
CA LYS A 27 2.01 38.49 6.55
C LYS A 27 3.41 38.58 5.94
N GLY A 28 3.60 37.88 4.82
CA GLY A 28 4.85 37.86 4.07
C GLY A 28 5.85 36.81 4.52
N THR A 29 5.61 36.11 5.64
CA THR A 29 6.47 35.01 6.08
C THR A 29 6.43 33.85 5.09
N LEU A 30 7.60 33.27 4.86
CA LEU A 30 7.80 32.04 4.11
C LEU A 30 7.98 30.90 5.10
N PHE A 31 7.41 29.76 4.79
CA PHE A 31 7.61 28.53 5.56
C PHE A 31 7.47 27.32 4.64
N THR A 32 8.03 26.21 5.07
CA THR A 32 7.83 24.91 4.43
C THR A 32 6.74 24.12 5.13
N GLY A 33 5.90 23.47 4.34
CA GLY A 33 4.81 22.65 4.85
C GLY A 33 4.42 21.54 3.89
N VAL A 34 3.56 20.64 4.38
CA VAL A 34 3.03 19.50 3.64
C VAL A 34 1.51 19.56 3.68
N PHE A 35 0.87 19.52 2.52
CA PHE A 35 -0.58 19.35 2.43
C PHE A 35 -0.95 17.92 2.85
N GLN A 36 -1.89 17.78 3.77
CA GLN A 36 -2.35 16.49 4.29
C GLN A 36 -3.63 16.05 3.62
N GLU A 37 -4.69 16.84 3.79
CA GLU A 37 -6.05 16.46 3.40
C GLU A 37 -6.96 17.69 3.30
N LYS A 38 -8.16 17.48 2.75
CA LYS A 38 -9.26 18.43 2.81
C LYS A 38 -10.31 17.92 3.80
N ARG A 39 -10.64 18.70 4.82
CA ARG A 39 -11.52 18.30 5.93
C ARG A 39 -12.68 19.29 6.11
N LEU A 40 -13.87 18.76 6.40
CA LEU A 40 -15.03 19.55 6.78
C LEU A 40 -14.82 20.10 8.20
N VAL A 41 -15.00 21.41 8.37
CA VAL A 41 -14.98 22.08 9.68
C VAL A 41 -16.43 22.33 10.08
N ASP A 42 -16.92 21.58 11.07
CA ASP A 42 -18.33 21.58 11.47
C ASP A 42 -18.79 22.96 11.97
N GLU A 43 -17.93 23.70 12.69
CA GLU A 43 -18.25 25.05 13.17
C GLU A 43 -18.49 26.06 12.05
N LEU A 44 -17.92 25.81 10.87
CA LEU A 44 -18.01 26.67 9.70
C LEU A 44 -18.97 26.14 8.63
N TYR A 45 -19.39 24.87 8.73
CA TYR A 45 -20.14 24.14 7.70
C TYR A 45 -19.48 24.19 6.32
N ASP A 46 -18.15 24.16 6.27
CA ASP A 46 -17.38 24.32 5.03
C ASP A 46 -16.02 23.58 5.10
N TYR A 47 -15.42 23.31 3.95
CA TYR A 47 -14.18 22.53 3.83
C TYR A 47 -12.93 23.41 3.93
N ARG A 48 -11.90 22.90 4.60
CA ARG A 48 -10.58 23.52 4.69
C ARG A 48 -9.49 22.54 4.26
N ASP A 49 -8.46 23.10 3.63
CA ASP A 49 -7.21 22.42 3.30
C ASP A 49 -6.31 22.42 4.54
N VAL A 50 -5.82 21.24 4.93
CA VAL A 50 -4.97 21.08 6.11
C VAL A 50 -3.51 21.03 5.66
N VAL A 51 -2.72 22.02 6.08
CA VAL A 51 -1.28 22.10 5.80
C VAL A 51 -0.52 21.96 7.12
N THR A 52 0.27 20.90 7.26
CA THR A 52 1.18 20.72 8.39
C THR A 52 2.47 21.50 8.14
N VAL A 53 2.82 22.36 9.09
CA VAL A 53 4.08 23.12 9.08
C VAL A 53 5.23 22.16 9.40
N CYS A 54 6.34 22.25 8.67
CA CYS A 54 7.50 21.41 8.95
C CYS A 54 8.14 21.76 10.31
N PRO A 55 8.61 20.77 11.08
CA PRO A 55 9.16 21.00 12.42
C PRO A 55 10.39 21.94 12.44
N GLU A 56 11.12 22.03 11.32
CA GLU A 56 12.30 22.89 11.20
C GLU A 56 11.97 24.40 11.20
N GLU A 57 10.68 24.77 11.04
CA GLU A 57 10.22 26.16 10.97
C GLU A 57 9.98 26.77 12.36
N ASP A 58 10.95 26.65 13.27
CA ASP A 58 10.82 27.02 14.69
C ASP A 58 10.33 28.46 14.89
N ALA A 59 10.89 29.42 14.16
CA ALA A 59 10.51 30.83 14.26
C ALA A 59 9.06 31.07 13.84
N PHE A 60 8.60 30.39 12.79
CA PHE A 60 7.22 30.50 12.32
C PHE A 60 6.24 29.83 13.31
N ILE A 61 6.60 28.67 13.84
CA ILE A 61 5.83 27.96 14.87
C ILE A 61 5.68 28.81 16.14
N GLN A 62 6.76 29.47 16.58
CA GLN A 62 6.71 30.39 17.73
C GLN A 62 5.76 31.56 17.48
N ASN A 63 5.78 32.14 16.27
CA ASN A 63 4.86 33.21 15.90
C ASN A 63 3.39 32.75 15.91
N LEU A 64 3.11 31.55 15.39
CA LEU A 64 1.75 30.97 15.43
C LEU A 64 1.26 30.78 16.86
N ARG A 65 2.12 30.25 17.75
CA ARG A 65 1.78 30.05 19.18
C ARG A 65 1.52 31.39 19.89
N ALA A 66 2.37 32.39 19.67
CA ALA A 66 2.19 33.71 20.27
C ALA A 66 0.86 34.36 19.86
N ILE A 67 0.48 34.21 18.60
CA ILE A 67 -0.79 34.73 18.07
C ILE A 67 -1.98 33.97 18.63
N LYS A 68 -1.91 32.64 18.66
CA LYS A 68 -2.97 31.80 19.22
C LYS A 68 -3.25 32.18 20.67
N ASN A 69 -2.21 32.26 21.51
CA ASN A 69 -2.35 32.66 22.90
C ASN A 69 -2.99 34.05 23.04
N LYS A 70 -2.56 35.01 22.22
CA LYS A 70 -3.07 36.38 22.27
C LYS A 70 -4.52 36.52 21.79
N ILE A 71 -4.97 35.65 20.90
CA ILE A 71 -6.38 35.57 20.46
C ILE A 71 -7.21 34.86 21.53
N ASP A 72 -6.73 33.72 22.04
CA ASP A 72 -7.43 32.91 23.05
C ASP A 72 -7.58 33.66 24.40
N GLU A 73 -6.61 34.47 24.80
CA GLU A 73 -6.68 35.35 25.98
C GLU A 73 -7.72 36.47 25.82
N ASN A 74 -8.08 36.83 24.58
CA ASN A 74 -9.02 37.90 24.33
C ASN A 74 -10.44 37.34 24.11
N VAL A 75 -11.21 37.32 25.20
CA VAL A 75 -12.60 36.81 25.28
C VAL A 75 -13.54 37.40 24.21
N LEU A 76 -13.18 38.52 23.58
CA LEU A 76 -13.97 39.17 22.53
C LEU A 76 -13.84 38.49 21.16
N PHE A 77 -12.85 37.62 20.94
CA PHE A 77 -12.71 36.87 19.69
C PHE A 77 -13.47 35.54 19.76
N GLN A 78 -14.77 35.58 19.43
CA GLN A 78 -15.59 34.36 19.29
C GLN A 78 -15.46 33.69 17.90
N HIS A 79 -14.35 33.90 17.21
CA HIS A 79 -14.14 33.40 15.85
C HIS A 79 -13.35 32.10 15.88
N TRP A 80 -13.68 31.17 15.00
CA TRP A 80 -12.90 29.95 14.84
C TRP A 80 -11.50 30.26 14.32
N LEU A 81 -10.46 29.70 14.93
CA LEU A 81 -9.07 29.93 14.56
C LEU A 81 -8.53 28.73 13.79
N GLY A 82 -8.12 28.94 12.53
CA GLY A 82 -7.56 27.88 11.67
C GLY A 82 -6.12 27.48 12.01
N ILE A 83 -5.76 27.40 13.28
CA ILE A 83 -4.43 26.99 13.78
C ILE A 83 -4.63 25.96 14.89
N THR A 84 -4.10 24.75 14.70
CA THR A 84 -4.15 23.68 15.71
C THR A 84 -2.76 23.25 16.13
N GLU A 85 -2.63 22.89 17.41
CA GLU A 85 -1.38 22.44 18.01
C GLU A 85 -1.10 20.96 17.72
N PRO A 86 0.15 20.48 17.90
CA PRO A 86 0.54 19.12 17.57
C PRO A 86 -0.28 17.99 18.21
N ASN A 87 -0.89 18.26 19.37
CA ASN A 87 -1.63 17.27 20.15
C ASN A 87 -3.14 17.52 20.14
N THR A 88 -3.65 18.37 19.25
CA THR A 88 -5.08 18.63 19.14
C THR A 88 -5.80 17.39 18.59
N VAL A 89 -6.73 16.84 19.36
CA VAL A 89 -7.56 15.69 18.96
C VAL A 89 -8.36 16.05 17.69
N GLY A 90 -8.28 15.20 16.67
CA GLY A 90 -8.97 15.44 15.39
C GLY A 90 -8.17 16.27 14.38
N ALA A 91 -6.91 16.63 14.66
CA ALA A 91 -5.98 17.19 13.69
C ALA A 91 -4.83 16.20 13.38
N PRO A 92 -4.19 16.27 12.21
CA PRO A 92 -2.94 15.54 11.94
C PRO A 92 -1.84 15.86 12.96
N VAL A 93 -0.85 14.98 13.08
CA VAL A 93 0.28 15.21 14.01
C VAL A 93 1.11 16.41 13.56
N GLY A 94 1.34 17.37 14.45
CA GLY A 94 2.14 18.57 14.19
C GLY A 94 1.32 19.88 14.17
N TYR A 95 1.98 21.01 13.95
CA TYR A 95 1.28 22.28 13.82
C TYR A 95 0.54 22.34 12.48
N ASN A 96 -0.79 22.42 12.51
CA ASN A 96 -1.58 22.46 11.29
C ASN A 96 -2.24 23.82 11.09
N LEU A 97 -2.23 24.24 9.84
CA LEU A 97 -2.93 25.41 9.34
C LEU A 97 -4.13 24.93 8.53
N TRP A 98 -5.29 25.45 8.87
CA TRP A 98 -6.54 25.15 8.18
C TRP A 98 -6.88 26.33 7.30
N VAL A 99 -6.68 26.15 6.00
CA VAL A 99 -6.64 27.23 5.02
C VAL A 99 -7.53 26.91 3.83
N VAL A 100 -7.62 27.86 2.88
CA VAL A 100 -8.18 27.60 1.56
C VAL A 100 -7.06 27.84 0.55
N LEU A 101 -6.57 26.77 -0.06
CA LEU A 101 -5.52 26.84 -1.07
C LEU A 101 -6.12 27.18 -2.44
N PRO A 102 -5.40 27.95 -3.28
CA PRO A 102 -5.86 28.26 -4.62
C PRO A 102 -5.86 27.04 -5.55
N LYS A 103 -5.06 26.01 -5.22
CA LYS A 103 -4.97 24.73 -5.93
C LYS A 103 -4.47 23.65 -4.98
N GLU A 104 -4.92 22.42 -5.19
CA GLU A 104 -4.45 21.26 -4.44
C GLU A 104 -3.03 20.88 -4.93
N VAL A 105 -2.12 20.69 -3.99
CA VAL A 105 -0.72 20.32 -4.26
C VAL A 105 -0.29 19.20 -3.34
N PHE A 106 0.30 18.15 -3.90
CA PHE A 106 0.76 16.99 -3.13
C PHE A 106 2.27 17.06 -2.89
N GLY A 107 2.69 16.96 -1.63
CA GLY A 107 4.10 16.95 -1.22
C GLY A 107 4.52 18.18 -0.40
N LYS A 108 5.85 18.36 -0.23
CA LYS A 108 6.44 19.48 0.53
C LYS A 108 6.64 20.69 -0.37
N TYR A 109 6.10 21.84 0.04
CA TYR A 109 6.17 23.09 -0.71
C TYR A 109 6.63 24.23 0.17
N TRP A 110 7.18 25.26 -0.48
CA TRP A 110 7.30 26.59 0.09
C TRP A 110 5.96 27.32 -0.02
N TYR A 111 5.44 27.76 1.11
CA TYR A 111 4.25 28.58 1.21
C TYR A 111 4.63 29.98 1.65
N LYS A 112 3.88 30.97 1.17
CA LYS A 112 3.95 32.35 1.63
C LYS A 112 2.62 32.75 2.24
N VAL A 113 2.63 33.30 3.45
CA VAL A 113 1.42 33.89 4.03
C VAL A 113 1.12 35.19 3.30
N LYS A 114 0.11 35.17 2.42
CA LYS A 114 -0.33 36.34 1.65
C LYS A 114 -0.97 37.39 2.55
N THR A 115 -1.84 36.95 3.45
CA THR A 115 -2.50 37.78 4.44
C THR A 115 -3.17 36.90 5.50
N VAL A 116 -3.56 37.53 6.61
CA VAL A 116 -4.50 36.97 7.59
C VAL A 116 -5.86 37.60 7.33
N GLU A 117 -6.88 36.79 7.09
CA GLU A 117 -8.25 37.21 6.87
C GLU A 117 -9.03 37.05 8.18
N PHE A 118 -9.72 38.12 8.59
CA PHE A 118 -10.61 38.13 9.74
C PHE A 118 -12.03 38.23 9.18
N LEU A 119 -12.69 37.09 9.10
CA LEU A 119 -14.07 36.95 8.60
C LEU A 119 -15.02 36.82 9.79
N ASP A 120 -16.33 36.96 9.57
CA ASP A 120 -17.33 37.00 10.64
C ASP A 120 -17.42 35.73 11.49
N LYS A 121 -16.93 34.59 10.98
CA LYS A 121 -16.92 33.30 11.70
C LYS A 121 -15.54 32.67 11.87
N GLU A 122 -14.54 33.15 11.13
CA GLU A 122 -13.21 32.54 11.14
C GLU A 122 -12.07 33.56 11.02
N ILE A 123 -10.94 33.22 11.65
CA ILE A 123 -9.64 33.83 11.40
C ILE A 123 -8.81 32.80 10.65
N ARG A 124 -8.49 33.10 9.40
CA ARG A 124 -7.77 32.16 8.53
C ARG A 124 -6.55 32.78 7.86
N LEU A 125 -5.57 31.94 7.56
CA LEU A 125 -4.42 32.31 6.76
C LEU A 125 -4.70 32.08 5.29
N LYS A 126 -4.41 33.08 4.45
CA LYS A 126 -4.40 32.93 3.01
C LYS A 126 -2.98 32.67 2.56
N LEU A 127 -2.76 31.53 1.91
CA LEU A 127 -1.44 31.09 1.47
C LEU A 127 -1.31 31.21 -0.05
N ASP A 128 -0.15 31.68 -0.50
CA ASP A 128 0.31 31.52 -1.87
C ASP A 128 1.31 30.35 -1.92
N ILE A 129 1.19 29.49 -2.93
CA ILE A 129 2.13 28.38 -3.17
C ILE A 129 3.28 28.93 -4.00
N VAL A 130 4.49 28.94 -3.44
CA VAL A 130 5.66 29.55 -4.09
C VAL A 130 6.32 28.57 -5.05
N ARG A 131 6.81 27.42 -4.55
CA ARG A 131 7.46 26.39 -5.35
C ARG A 131 7.53 25.06 -4.59
N PRO A 132 7.67 23.92 -5.29
CA PRO A 132 8.03 22.66 -4.66
C PRO A 132 9.32 22.83 -3.85
N TYR A 133 9.39 22.20 -2.68
CA TYR A 133 10.61 22.18 -1.89
C TYR A 133 11.66 21.32 -2.61
N GLN A 134 12.76 21.94 -3.03
CA GLN A 134 13.95 21.26 -3.52
C GLN A 134 15.03 21.39 -2.45
N ARG A 135 15.59 20.27 -1.99
CA ARG A 135 16.76 20.28 -1.09
C ARG A 135 17.92 20.84 -1.92
N GLU A 136 18.44 22.00 -1.55
CA GLU A 136 19.60 22.57 -2.24
C GLU A 136 20.80 21.61 -2.08
N SER A 137 21.25 21.03 -3.18
CA SER A 137 22.54 20.36 -3.25
C SER A 137 23.63 21.44 -3.24
N THR A 138 24.29 21.61 -2.10
CA THR A 138 25.43 22.52 -1.94
C THR A 138 26.51 22.20 -3.00
N PRO A 139 27.18 23.20 -3.61
CA PRO A 139 28.17 22.93 -4.66
C PRO A 139 29.35 22.12 -4.09
N LEU A 140 29.69 21.05 -4.80
CA LEU A 140 30.75 20.10 -4.46
C LEU A 140 32.11 20.80 -4.34
N ARG A 141 32.72 20.71 -3.15
CA ARG A 141 34.16 20.90 -2.94
C ARG A 141 34.75 19.51 -2.69
N ASN A 142 35.70 19.13 -3.55
CA ASN A 142 36.36 17.81 -3.65
C ASN A 142 36.47 17.03 -2.34
N THR A 143 36.06 15.76 -2.34
CA THR A 143 36.65 14.68 -1.51
C THR A 143 36.06 13.34 -1.96
N SER A 144 36.84 12.58 -2.71
CA SER A 144 36.51 11.26 -3.28
C SER A 144 36.18 10.18 -2.23
N ASP A 145 36.46 10.43 -0.95
CA ASP A 145 36.14 9.49 0.14
C ASP A 145 34.74 9.74 0.74
N TYR A 146 34.22 10.97 0.64
CA TYR A 146 32.88 11.34 1.14
C TYR A 146 31.74 10.88 0.22
N GLU A 147 31.98 10.72 -1.09
CA GLU A 147 30.93 10.32 -2.03
C GLU A 147 30.41 8.89 -1.79
N SER A 148 31.25 7.97 -1.31
CA SER A 148 30.81 6.59 -1.04
C SER A 148 29.95 6.48 0.23
N GLU A 149 30.29 7.23 1.28
CA GLU A 149 29.49 7.34 2.51
C GLU A 149 28.20 8.14 2.31
N ASN A 150 28.23 9.16 1.45
CA ASN A 150 27.06 9.99 1.17
C ASN A 150 26.08 9.28 0.22
N LEU A 151 26.57 8.54 -0.77
CA LEU A 151 25.69 7.74 -1.65
C LEU A 151 25.05 6.59 -0.89
N SER A 152 25.79 5.90 -0.02
CA SER A 152 25.24 4.82 0.80
C SER A 152 24.21 5.35 1.81
N SER A 153 24.46 6.49 2.44
CA SER A 153 23.48 7.11 3.36
C SER A 153 22.22 7.61 2.64
N ILE A 154 22.36 8.22 1.45
CA ILE A 154 21.22 8.60 0.60
C ILE A 154 20.43 7.37 0.14
N LEU A 155 21.13 6.28 -0.22
CA LEU A 155 20.49 5.04 -0.64
C LEU A 155 19.68 4.42 0.51
N GLU A 156 20.22 4.44 1.74
CA GLU A 156 19.53 3.97 2.94
C GLU A 156 18.36 4.89 3.33
N GLU A 157 18.48 6.21 3.22
CA GLU A 157 17.37 7.16 3.42
C GLU A 157 16.23 6.91 2.41
N LYS A 158 16.57 6.71 1.12
CA LYS A 158 15.60 6.37 0.07
C LYS A 158 14.96 5.01 0.28
N LYS A 159 15.73 3.99 0.68
CA LYS A 159 15.21 2.67 1.07
C LYS A 159 14.19 2.77 2.18
N LEU A 160 14.52 3.54 3.23
CA LEU A 160 13.65 3.72 4.38
C LEU A 160 12.37 4.46 3.99
N GLN A 161 12.48 5.49 3.15
CA GLN A 161 11.33 6.23 2.64
C GLN A 161 10.44 5.37 1.75
N ILE A 162 11.02 4.55 0.85
CA ILE A 162 10.26 3.60 0.03
C ILE A 162 9.57 2.57 0.92
N LYS A 163 10.27 2.06 1.94
CA LYS A 163 9.71 1.10 2.90
C LYS A 163 8.52 1.71 3.65
N GLN A 164 8.64 2.94 4.15
CA GLN A 164 7.56 3.66 4.85
C GLN A 164 6.37 3.94 3.94
N ASN A 165 6.61 4.39 2.71
CA ASN A 165 5.54 4.61 1.73
C ASN A 165 4.83 3.31 1.36
N LEU A 166 5.58 2.21 1.24
CA LEU A 166 5.02 0.89 0.99
C LEU A 166 4.20 0.40 2.18
N GLU A 167 4.70 0.59 3.42
CA GLU A 167 3.95 0.27 4.64
C GLU A 167 2.65 1.07 4.74
N TYR A 168 2.69 2.38 4.45
CA TYR A 168 1.50 3.22 4.44
C TYR A 168 0.49 2.79 3.36
N PHE A 169 0.97 2.54 2.14
CA PHE A 169 0.13 2.04 1.05
C PHE A 169 -0.50 0.69 1.39
N LEU A 170 0.28 -0.25 1.92
CA LEU A 170 -0.22 -1.55 2.35
C LEU A 170 -1.24 -1.42 3.48
N ARG A 171 -1.03 -0.49 4.41
CA ARG A 171 -1.96 -0.22 5.51
C ARG A 171 -3.27 0.37 5.00
N GLU A 172 -3.23 1.38 4.13
CA GLU A 172 -4.42 1.94 3.48
C GLU A 172 -5.15 0.88 2.64
N LEU A 173 -4.42 0.07 1.88
CA LEU A 173 -4.98 -1.03 1.10
C LEU A 173 -5.66 -2.07 2.00
N LEU A 174 -5.00 -2.50 3.08
CA LEU A 174 -5.56 -3.41 4.09
C LEU A 174 -6.79 -2.81 4.77
N THR A 175 -6.78 -1.50 5.05
CA THR A 175 -7.91 -0.81 5.67
C THR A 175 -9.10 -0.72 4.70
N LEU A 176 -8.84 -0.42 3.43
CA LEU A 176 -9.83 -0.43 2.34
C LEU A 176 -10.42 -1.84 2.15
N VAL A 177 -9.59 -2.88 2.19
CA VAL A 177 -10.04 -4.29 2.13
C VAL A 177 -10.85 -4.67 3.35
N ALA A 178 -10.44 -4.24 4.55
CA ALA A 178 -11.15 -4.52 5.80
C ALA A 178 -12.49 -3.79 5.90
N TYR A 179 -12.58 -2.55 5.39
CA TYR A 179 -13.80 -1.73 5.43
C TYR A 179 -14.72 -1.92 4.21
N SER A 180 -14.22 -2.41 3.08
CA SER A 180 -15.06 -2.67 1.92
C SER A 180 -15.93 -3.90 2.17
N LYS A 181 -17.19 -3.66 2.56
CA LYS A 181 -18.29 -4.66 2.53
C LYS A 181 -18.66 -5.11 1.10
N LEU A 182 -17.83 -4.81 0.10
CA LEU A 182 -18.02 -5.20 -1.28
C LEU A 182 -17.34 -6.56 -1.47
N HIS A 183 -18.15 -7.62 -1.50
CA HIS A 183 -17.73 -9.00 -1.81
C HIS A 183 -16.83 -9.11 -3.07
N VAL A 184 -16.94 -8.12 -3.97
CA VAL A 184 -16.08 -7.99 -5.16
C VAL A 184 -14.61 -7.82 -4.82
N PHE A 185 -14.28 -6.93 -3.89
CA PHE A 185 -12.87 -6.71 -3.51
C PHE A 185 -12.30 -7.94 -2.82
N GLN A 186 -13.06 -8.58 -1.92
CA GLN A 186 -12.62 -9.80 -1.26
C GLN A 186 -12.28 -10.90 -2.27
N ALA A 187 -13.15 -11.15 -3.25
CA ALA A 187 -12.90 -12.14 -4.30
C ALA A 187 -11.68 -11.76 -5.18
N LEU A 188 -11.53 -10.48 -5.52
CA LEU A 188 -10.39 -10.00 -6.31
C LEU A 188 -9.06 -10.17 -5.56
N PHE A 189 -9.00 -9.80 -4.28
CA PHE A 189 -7.79 -9.93 -3.47
C PHE A 189 -7.45 -11.38 -3.14
N ASP A 190 -8.45 -12.24 -2.93
CA ASP A 190 -8.23 -13.67 -2.74
C ASP A 190 -7.64 -14.31 -4.01
N ASN A 191 -8.22 -14.02 -5.18
CA ASN A 191 -7.68 -14.49 -6.45
C ASN A 191 -6.28 -13.92 -6.77
N ALA A 192 -6.04 -12.63 -6.46
CA ALA A 192 -4.70 -12.04 -6.57
C ALA A 192 -3.69 -12.73 -5.63
N THR A 193 -4.13 -13.16 -4.44
CA THR A 193 -3.31 -13.94 -3.51
C THR A 193 -2.97 -15.30 -4.11
N HIS A 194 -3.91 -15.99 -4.76
CA HIS A 194 -3.64 -17.25 -5.47
C HIS A 194 -2.61 -17.05 -6.58
N PHE A 195 -2.76 -16.00 -7.39
CA PHE A 195 -1.79 -15.64 -8.43
C PHE A 195 -0.38 -15.45 -7.84
N LEU A 196 -0.25 -14.67 -6.77
CA LEU A 196 1.04 -14.34 -6.15
C LEU A 196 1.71 -15.56 -5.50
N ILE A 197 0.97 -16.35 -4.72
CA ILE A 197 1.54 -17.52 -4.02
C ILE A 197 1.98 -18.58 -5.04
N GLY A 198 1.18 -18.84 -6.09
CA GLY A 198 1.55 -19.78 -7.15
C GLY A 198 2.85 -19.37 -7.86
N GLY A 199 2.96 -18.07 -8.20
CA GLY A 199 4.14 -17.50 -8.83
C GLY A 199 5.39 -17.54 -7.95
N LEU A 200 5.28 -17.11 -6.70
CA LEU A 200 6.39 -17.13 -5.74
C LEU A 200 6.86 -18.55 -5.44
N SER A 201 5.94 -19.51 -5.33
CA SER A 201 6.28 -20.92 -5.14
C SER A 201 7.10 -21.45 -6.32
N TRP A 202 6.66 -21.20 -7.55
CA TRP A 202 7.42 -21.66 -8.72
C TRP A 202 8.73 -20.89 -8.94
N LEU A 203 8.77 -19.61 -8.60
CA LEU A 203 10.00 -18.82 -8.64
C LEU A 203 11.11 -19.47 -7.81
N ILE A 204 10.79 -19.95 -6.60
CA ILE A 204 11.74 -20.69 -5.77
C ILE A 204 12.24 -21.93 -6.53
N VAL A 205 11.37 -22.71 -7.17
CA VAL A 205 11.77 -23.88 -7.99
C VAL A 205 12.70 -23.46 -9.14
N CYS A 206 12.42 -22.34 -9.82
CA CYS A 206 13.27 -21.80 -10.88
C CYS A 206 14.65 -21.35 -10.38
N LEU A 207 14.77 -20.86 -9.14
CA LEU A 207 16.07 -20.46 -8.55
C LEU A 207 17.00 -21.67 -8.38
N TYR A 208 16.45 -22.86 -8.09
CA TYR A 208 17.22 -24.11 -8.03
C TYR A 208 17.44 -24.76 -9.40
N SER A 209 16.70 -24.34 -10.43
CA SER A 209 16.78 -24.89 -11.79
C SER A 209 17.87 -24.16 -12.60
N LYS A 210 19.08 -24.71 -12.68
CA LYS A 210 20.21 -24.07 -13.38
C LYS A 210 20.12 -24.12 -14.91
N GLU A 211 19.32 -25.04 -15.46
CA GLU A 211 19.37 -25.41 -16.88
C GLU A 211 18.36 -24.65 -17.75
N VAL A 212 17.36 -24.00 -17.13
CA VAL A 212 16.33 -23.25 -17.86
C VAL A 212 16.84 -21.83 -18.11
N SER A 213 16.64 -21.31 -19.32
CA SER A 213 16.96 -19.93 -19.67
C SER A 213 16.16 -18.93 -18.81
N THR A 214 16.67 -17.70 -18.66
CA THR A 214 15.98 -16.67 -17.88
C THR A 214 14.56 -16.39 -18.40
N SER A 215 14.38 -16.30 -19.72
CA SER A 215 13.06 -16.11 -20.33
C SER A 215 12.14 -17.30 -20.10
N GLY A 216 12.67 -18.53 -20.15
CA GLY A 216 11.92 -19.74 -19.83
C GLY A 216 11.43 -19.74 -18.39
N LYS A 217 12.29 -19.36 -17.43
CA LYS A 217 11.91 -19.22 -16.02
C LYS A 217 10.78 -18.21 -15.82
N ILE A 218 10.87 -17.05 -16.47
CA ILE A 218 9.82 -16.02 -16.41
C ILE A 218 8.50 -16.59 -16.94
N LEU A 219 8.53 -17.27 -18.08
CA LEU A 219 7.34 -17.88 -18.66
C LEU A 219 6.75 -18.94 -17.72
N GLU A 220 7.55 -19.84 -17.17
CA GLU A 220 7.06 -20.87 -16.25
C GLU A 220 6.43 -20.24 -14.98
N VAL A 221 7.03 -19.19 -14.43
CA VAL A 221 6.49 -18.45 -13.28
C VAL A 221 5.14 -17.82 -13.63
N VAL A 222 5.05 -17.11 -14.76
CA VAL A 222 3.79 -16.50 -15.22
C VAL A 222 2.73 -17.57 -15.46
N CYS A 223 3.08 -18.69 -16.08
CA CYS A 223 2.18 -19.82 -16.29
C CYS A 223 1.67 -20.38 -14.96
N CYS A 224 2.54 -20.59 -13.97
CA CYS A 224 2.14 -21.09 -12.65
C CYS A 224 1.20 -20.12 -11.93
N SER A 225 1.51 -18.81 -11.94
CA SER A 225 0.66 -17.77 -11.35
C SER A 225 -0.73 -17.74 -11.98
N LEU A 226 -0.79 -17.74 -13.32
CA LEU A 226 -2.06 -17.74 -14.06
C LEU A 226 -2.86 -19.01 -13.81
N LEU A 227 -2.22 -20.18 -13.87
CA LEU A 227 -2.88 -21.46 -13.57
C LEU A 227 -3.46 -21.47 -12.16
N SER A 228 -2.71 -21.01 -11.16
CA SER A 228 -3.18 -20.95 -9.78
C SER A 228 -4.39 -20.02 -9.62
N SER A 229 -4.49 -18.94 -10.39
CA SER A 229 -5.63 -18.02 -10.39
C SER A 229 -6.81 -18.57 -11.20
N PHE A 230 -6.56 -19.27 -12.31
CA PHE A 230 -7.61 -19.77 -13.19
C PHE A 230 -8.41 -20.92 -12.60
N ILE A 231 -7.91 -21.57 -11.54
CA ILE A 231 -8.67 -22.57 -10.78
C ILE A 231 -9.99 -21.99 -10.31
N ASP A 232 -10.02 -20.73 -9.84
CA ASP A 232 -11.25 -20.07 -9.37
C ASP A 232 -12.29 -19.81 -10.47
N LEU A 233 -11.91 -19.90 -11.76
CA LEU A 233 -12.88 -19.76 -12.85
C LEU A 233 -13.92 -20.89 -12.84
N ASP A 234 -13.62 -22.02 -12.19
CA ASP A 234 -14.60 -23.09 -12.01
C ASP A 234 -15.81 -22.66 -11.17
N HIS A 235 -15.70 -21.64 -10.33
CA HIS A 235 -16.82 -21.08 -9.59
C HIS A 235 -17.86 -20.45 -10.53
N PHE A 236 -17.41 -19.77 -11.59
CA PHE A 236 -18.31 -19.20 -12.60
C PHE A 236 -18.95 -20.28 -13.47
N ILE A 237 -18.19 -21.34 -13.80
CA ILE A 237 -18.70 -22.51 -14.54
C ILE A 237 -19.77 -23.22 -13.70
N GLU A 238 -19.49 -23.41 -12.41
CA GLU A 238 -20.36 -24.06 -11.44
C GLU A 238 -21.62 -23.22 -11.18
N ALA A 239 -21.49 -21.89 -11.10
CA ALA A 239 -22.61 -20.97 -10.98
C ALA A 239 -23.46 -20.86 -12.26
N ARG A 240 -22.90 -21.29 -13.41
CA ARG A 240 -23.47 -21.05 -14.74
C ARG A 240 -23.80 -19.57 -14.98
N SER A 241 -22.98 -18.69 -14.41
CA SER A 241 -23.19 -17.24 -14.36
C SER A 241 -21.84 -16.53 -14.35
N LEU A 242 -21.75 -15.42 -15.08
CA LEU A 242 -20.60 -14.49 -14.99
C LEU A 242 -20.77 -13.48 -13.85
N ASN A 243 -21.90 -13.53 -13.12
CA ASN A 243 -22.12 -12.67 -11.97
C ASN A 243 -21.29 -13.16 -10.79
N LEU A 244 -20.40 -12.28 -10.30
CA LEU A 244 -19.52 -12.58 -9.17
C LEU A 244 -20.28 -12.97 -7.90
N LYS A 245 -21.48 -12.41 -7.69
CA LYS A 245 -22.32 -12.77 -6.55
C LYS A 245 -22.79 -14.22 -6.63
N ASP A 246 -23.06 -14.73 -7.82
CA ASP A 246 -23.49 -16.12 -8.00
C ASP A 246 -22.30 -17.07 -7.83
N ALA A 247 -21.14 -16.72 -8.41
CA ALA A 247 -19.90 -17.49 -8.29
C ALA A 247 -19.40 -17.62 -6.83
N THR A 248 -19.65 -16.61 -5.99
CA THR A 248 -19.22 -16.63 -4.58
C THR A 248 -20.23 -17.28 -3.63
N ASN A 249 -21.49 -17.49 -4.04
CA ASN A 249 -22.57 -18.03 -3.21
C ASN A 249 -23.02 -19.45 -3.64
N LEU A 250 -22.07 -20.27 -4.06
CA LEU A 250 -22.34 -21.64 -4.50
C LEU A 250 -22.76 -22.56 -3.34
N LYS A 251 -23.74 -23.42 -3.62
CA LYS A 251 -24.19 -24.47 -2.68
C LYS A 251 -23.29 -25.70 -2.66
N ARG A 252 -22.60 -25.98 -3.77
CA ARG A 252 -21.68 -27.12 -3.93
C ARG A 252 -20.28 -26.63 -4.26
N ARG A 253 -19.28 -27.41 -3.84
CA ARG A 253 -17.87 -27.10 -4.10
C ARG A 253 -17.57 -27.34 -5.59
N PRO A 254 -16.97 -26.37 -6.30
CA PRO A 254 -16.57 -26.54 -7.69
C PRO A 254 -15.57 -27.69 -7.90
N PHE A 255 -15.57 -28.27 -9.08
CA PHE A 255 -14.88 -29.55 -9.35
C PHE A 255 -13.34 -29.43 -9.35
N LEU A 256 -12.75 -28.29 -9.74
CA LEU A 256 -11.28 -28.12 -9.69
C LEU A 256 -10.77 -27.98 -8.25
N HIS A 257 -11.67 -27.78 -7.29
CA HIS A 257 -11.34 -27.74 -5.87
C HIS A 257 -11.37 -29.13 -5.20
N CYS A 258 -11.56 -30.19 -5.97
CA CYS A 258 -11.33 -31.57 -5.51
C CYS A 258 -9.83 -31.86 -5.57
N SER A 259 -9.14 -31.89 -4.43
CA SER A 259 -7.68 -32.06 -4.35
C SER A 259 -7.20 -33.41 -4.87
N THR A 260 -8.03 -34.46 -4.82
CA THR A 260 -7.66 -35.78 -5.36
C THR A 260 -7.39 -35.74 -6.87
N VAL A 261 -8.23 -35.04 -7.64
CA VAL A 261 -8.17 -35.05 -9.11
C VAL A 261 -6.84 -34.49 -9.66
N PRO A 262 -6.41 -33.27 -9.33
CA PRO A 262 -5.17 -32.71 -9.85
C PRO A 262 -3.95 -33.49 -9.34
N VAL A 263 -3.97 -33.99 -8.10
CA VAL A 263 -2.87 -34.83 -7.58
C VAL A 263 -2.71 -36.10 -8.41
N LEU A 264 -3.79 -36.84 -8.63
CA LEU A 264 -3.75 -38.08 -9.43
C LEU A 264 -3.36 -37.79 -10.89
N LEU A 265 -3.91 -36.73 -11.49
CA LEU A 265 -3.58 -36.34 -12.86
C LEU A 265 -2.10 -35.96 -13.00
N CYS A 266 -1.56 -35.15 -12.08
CA CYS A 266 -0.15 -34.78 -12.08
C CYS A 266 0.76 -35.99 -11.88
N LEU A 267 0.41 -36.91 -10.97
CA LEU A 267 1.16 -38.15 -10.78
C LEU A 267 1.15 -39.01 -12.05
N LEU A 268 -0.01 -39.13 -12.72
CA LEU A 268 -0.12 -39.86 -13.98
C LEU A 268 0.76 -39.23 -15.07
N ILE A 269 0.68 -37.92 -15.29
CA ILE A 269 1.51 -37.21 -16.28
C ILE A 269 2.99 -37.34 -15.95
N LEU A 270 3.36 -37.28 -14.67
CA LEU A 270 4.75 -37.43 -14.22
C LEU A 270 5.26 -38.86 -14.48
N LEU A 271 4.44 -39.89 -14.22
CA LEU A 271 4.78 -41.28 -14.51
C LEU A 271 4.91 -41.54 -16.01
N VAL A 272 3.96 -41.05 -16.81
CA VAL A 272 4.01 -41.14 -18.29
C VAL A 272 5.22 -40.37 -18.83
N GLY A 273 5.48 -39.16 -18.33
CA GLY A 273 6.64 -38.37 -18.69
C GLY A 273 7.96 -39.03 -18.29
N ASN A 274 7.99 -39.77 -17.18
CA ASN A 274 9.15 -40.56 -16.79
C ASN A 274 9.33 -41.79 -17.70
N PHE A 275 8.25 -42.48 -18.07
CA PHE A 275 8.29 -43.61 -18.98
C PHE A 275 8.71 -43.23 -20.40
N LEU A 276 8.25 -42.07 -20.89
CA LEU A 276 8.59 -41.51 -22.20
C LEU A 276 9.85 -40.64 -22.19
N GLU A 277 10.53 -40.53 -21.04
CA GLU A 277 11.69 -39.64 -20.83
C GLU A 277 11.45 -38.17 -21.24
N SER A 278 10.18 -37.73 -21.26
CA SER A 278 9.78 -36.39 -21.68
C SER A 278 10.04 -35.35 -20.60
N TYR A 279 11.06 -34.51 -20.81
CA TYR A 279 11.33 -33.35 -19.96
C TYR A 279 10.09 -32.46 -19.78
N THR A 280 9.44 -32.10 -20.89
CA THR A 280 8.29 -31.18 -20.90
C THR A 280 7.11 -31.74 -20.10
N ALA A 281 6.76 -33.02 -20.27
CA ALA A 281 5.66 -33.62 -19.52
C ALA A 281 5.93 -33.62 -18.01
N LYS A 282 7.15 -34.02 -17.60
CA LYS A 282 7.56 -34.01 -16.19
C LYS A 282 7.52 -32.58 -15.64
N ARG A 283 8.09 -31.60 -16.35
CA ARG A 283 8.15 -30.19 -15.93
C ARG A 283 6.76 -29.56 -15.81
N CYS A 284 5.91 -29.73 -16.83
CA CYS A 284 4.53 -29.23 -16.82
C CYS A 284 3.71 -29.86 -15.69
N SER A 285 3.90 -31.16 -15.40
CA SER A 285 3.20 -31.83 -14.30
C SER A 285 3.52 -31.18 -12.94
N LEU A 286 4.78 -30.78 -12.71
CA LEU A 286 5.20 -30.10 -11.49
C LEU A 286 4.68 -28.64 -11.42
N ILE A 287 4.60 -27.93 -12.54
CA ILE A 287 3.98 -26.59 -12.60
C ILE A 287 2.51 -26.68 -12.19
N VAL A 288 1.77 -27.60 -12.82
CA VAL A 288 0.34 -27.81 -12.52
C VAL A 288 0.16 -28.24 -11.06
N LEU A 289 0.98 -29.18 -10.58
CA LEU A 289 0.94 -29.63 -9.18
C LEU A 289 1.18 -28.47 -8.22
N THR A 290 2.16 -27.61 -8.51
CA THR A 290 2.48 -26.45 -7.67
C THR A 290 1.30 -25.49 -7.62
N ALA A 291 0.73 -25.13 -8.77
CA ALA A 291 -0.42 -24.24 -8.86
C ALA A 291 -1.62 -24.75 -8.07
N PHE A 292 -1.99 -26.03 -8.23
CA PHE A 292 -3.10 -26.64 -7.49
C PHE A 292 -2.79 -26.77 -6.01
N ALA A 293 -1.59 -27.22 -5.64
CA ALA A 293 -1.21 -27.41 -4.24
C ALA A 293 -1.17 -26.07 -3.48
N SER A 294 -0.61 -25.01 -4.07
CA SER A 294 -0.60 -23.68 -3.44
C SER A 294 -2.02 -23.12 -3.31
N HIS A 295 -2.83 -23.23 -4.38
CA HIS A 295 -4.21 -22.78 -4.35
C HIS A 295 -5.01 -23.52 -3.28
N HIS A 296 -5.04 -24.85 -3.31
CA HIS A 296 -5.82 -25.66 -2.38
C HIS A 296 -5.35 -25.52 -0.94
N THR A 297 -4.05 -25.28 -0.71
CA THR A 297 -3.51 -25.05 0.64
C THR A 297 -3.96 -23.71 1.22
N ARG A 298 -3.99 -22.64 0.42
CA ARG A 298 -4.58 -21.35 0.81
C ARG A 298 -6.06 -21.53 1.17
N ASP A 299 -6.78 -22.26 0.33
CA ASP A 299 -8.22 -22.45 0.45
C ASP A 299 -8.63 -23.39 1.60
N ALA A 300 -7.75 -24.33 1.95
CA ALA A 300 -7.94 -25.25 3.06
C ALA A 300 -8.04 -24.53 4.42
N THR A 301 -7.60 -23.27 4.54
CA THR A 301 -7.79 -22.47 5.77
C THR A 301 -9.26 -22.21 6.08
N ARG A 302 -10.15 -22.22 5.08
CA ARG A 302 -11.60 -21.99 5.25
C ARG A 302 -12.40 -23.27 5.33
N ARG A 303 -12.11 -24.24 4.46
CA ARG A 303 -12.97 -25.42 4.23
C ARG A 303 -12.23 -26.77 4.28
N GLY A 304 -10.92 -26.76 4.52
CA GLY A 304 -10.08 -27.94 4.40
C GLY A 304 -9.89 -28.44 2.96
N TYR A 305 -9.10 -29.51 2.81
CA TYR A 305 -8.90 -30.19 1.54
C TYR A 305 -10.09 -31.08 1.22
N TRP A 306 -10.48 -31.16 -0.06
CA TRP A 306 -11.48 -32.13 -0.51
C TRP A 306 -10.79 -33.33 -1.13
N LEU A 307 -10.74 -34.41 -0.38
CA LEU A 307 -10.10 -35.67 -0.75
C LEU A 307 -11.17 -36.69 -1.14
N TYR A 308 -11.77 -36.57 -2.33
CA TYR A 308 -12.69 -37.59 -2.83
C TYR A 308 -11.99 -38.96 -2.95
N PRO A 309 -12.62 -40.09 -2.57
CA PRO A 309 -13.98 -40.23 -2.00
C PRO A 309 -14.06 -40.10 -0.47
N PHE A 310 -12.95 -39.80 0.21
CA PHE A 310 -12.84 -39.72 1.67
C PHE A 310 -13.48 -38.46 2.31
N GLY A 311 -13.93 -37.50 1.51
CA GLY A 311 -14.64 -36.31 1.98
C GLY A 311 -13.73 -35.10 2.19
N ASN A 312 -14.10 -34.22 3.12
CA ASN A 312 -13.32 -33.00 3.42
C ASN A 312 -12.51 -33.18 4.71
N THR A 313 -11.28 -32.65 4.73
CA THR A 313 -10.53 -32.50 5.99
C THR A 313 -11.08 -31.34 6.81
N ALA A 314 -10.71 -31.25 8.09
CA ALA A 314 -10.93 -30.03 8.85
C ALA A 314 -10.16 -28.85 8.24
N PRO A 315 -10.65 -27.60 8.41
CA PRO A 315 -9.88 -26.41 8.05
C PRO A 315 -8.53 -26.37 8.77
N ILE A 316 -7.47 -26.01 8.04
CA ILE A 316 -6.12 -26.00 8.63
C ILE A 316 -5.87 -24.69 9.39
N PRO A 317 -5.15 -24.73 10.53
CA PRO A 317 -4.73 -23.53 11.24
C PRO A 317 -3.87 -22.61 10.37
N TYR A 318 -4.00 -21.30 10.54
CA TYR A 318 -3.27 -20.32 9.71
C TYR A 318 -1.74 -20.51 9.76
N ALA A 319 -1.18 -20.82 10.92
CA ALA A 319 0.25 -21.12 11.07
C ALA A 319 0.69 -22.34 10.23
N MET A 320 -0.16 -23.37 10.17
CA MET A 320 0.08 -24.55 9.34
C MET A 320 0.04 -24.21 7.86
N TYR A 321 -0.91 -23.36 7.43
CA TYR A 321 -0.95 -22.83 6.06
C TYR A 321 0.35 -22.12 5.67
N ILE A 322 0.87 -21.22 6.51
CA ILE A 322 2.13 -20.53 6.26
C ILE A 322 3.28 -21.53 6.15
N GLY A 323 3.40 -22.46 7.10
CA GLY A 323 4.44 -23.49 7.08
C GLY A 323 4.39 -24.36 5.82
N LEU A 324 3.21 -24.86 5.45
CA LEU A 324 3.01 -25.65 4.23
C LEU A 324 3.34 -24.86 2.96
N SER A 325 2.99 -23.57 2.91
CA SER A 325 3.27 -22.72 1.75
C SER A 325 4.77 -22.47 1.58
N CYS A 326 5.53 -22.34 2.68
CA CYS A 326 6.99 -22.27 2.65
C CYS A 326 7.64 -23.60 2.26
N VAL A 327 7.10 -24.73 2.72
CA VAL A 327 7.67 -26.07 2.48
C VAL A 327 7.37 -26.58 1.06
N LEU A 328 6.19 -26.31 0.53
CA LEU A 328 5.73 -26.76 -0.79
C LEU A 328 6.76 -26.61 -1.92
N PRO A 329 7.35 -25.43 -2.19
CA PRO A 329 8.30 -25.27 -3.30
C PRO A 329 9.55 -26.14 -3.11
N HIS A 330 10.00 -26.36 -1.87
CA HIS A 330 11.15 -27.23 -1.61
C HIS A 330 10.84 -28.70 -1.86
N LEU A 331 9.63 -29.16 -1.53
CA LEU A 331 9.17 -30.51 -1.89
C LEU A 331 9.15 -30.70 -3.41
N VAL A 332 8.71 -29.68 -4.16
CA VAL A 332 8.71 -29.70 -5.63
C VAL A 332 10.14 -29.72 -6.18
N VAL A 333 11.09 -28.99 -5.59
CA VAL A 333 12.51 -29.07 -5.96
C VAL A 333 13.05 -30.49 -5.73
N ILE A 334 12.75 -31.10 -4.59
CA ILE A 334 13.15 -32.48 -4.30
C ILE A 334 12.56 -33.44 -5.33
N ALA A 335 11.28 -33.29 -5.68
CA ALA A 335 10.64 -34.09 -6.72
C ALA A 335 11.32 -33.88 -8.09
N ASN A 336 11.62 -32.63 -8.47
CA ASN A 336 12.32 -32.30 -9.72
C ASN A 336 13.68 -33.00 -9.81
N SER A 337 14.43 -33.04 -8.70
CA SER A 337 15.70 -33.77 -8.60
C SER A 337 15.52 -35.29 -8.65
N TYR A 338 14.52 -35.83 -7.94
CA TYR A 338 14.25 -37.28 -7.92
C TYR A 338 13.90 -37.84 -9.30
N PHE A 339 13.06 -37.13 -10.05
CA PHE A 339 12.67 -37.49 -11.43
C PHE A 339 13.69 -37.08 -12.50
N LYS A 340 14.89 -36.62 -12.08
CA LYS A 340 15.99 -36.17 -12.95
C LYS A 340 15.47 -35.31 -14.11
N ILE A 341 14.70 -34.28 -13.79
CA ILE A 341 14.12 -33.40 -14.80
C ILE A 341 15.22 -32.42 -15.23
N SER A 342 16.03 -32.85 -16.20
CA SER A 342 17.14 -32.09 -16.80
C SER A 342 16.89 -31.87 -18.29
N VAL A 343 17.22 -30.68 -18.78
CA VAL A 343 17.22 -30.32 -20.20
C VAL A 343 18.31 -31.09 -20.95
N ARG A 344 19.40 -31.49 -20.26
CA ARG A 344 20.54 -32.17 -20.88
C ARG A 344 20.21 -33.59 -21.37
N ASP A 345 19.31 -34.30 -20.70
CA ASP A 345 18.95 -35.67 -21.06
C ASP A 345 18.16 -35.72 -22.40
N TYR A 346 17.37 -34.68 -22.69
CA TYR A 346 16.65 -34.56 -23.97
C TYR A 346 17.58 -34.30 -25.16
N ASN A 347 18.51 -33.35 -25.01
CA ASN A 347 19.42 -32.99 -26.10
C ASN A 347 20.41 -34.12 -26.44
N ALA A 348 20.84 -34.93 -25.45
CA ALA A 348 21.71 -36.08 -25.68
C ALA A 348 21.03 -37.18 -26.53
N LEU A 349 19.71 -37.38 -26.37
CA LEU A 349 18.94 -38.33 -27.18
C LEU A 349 18.76 -37.84 -28.62
N GLU A 350 18.49 -36.55 -28.84
CA GLU A 350 18.39 -35.99 -30.20
C GLU A 350 19.73 -36.00 -30.96
N THR A 351 20.87 -35.90 -30.27
CA THR A 351 22.19 -35.94 -30.96
C THR A 351 22.62 -37.34 -31.38
N THR A 352 21.97 -38.40 -30.88
CA THR A 352 22.34 -39.80 -31.18
C THR A 352 21.49 -40.41 -32.31
N VAL A 353 20.51 -39.67 -32.83
CA VAL A 353 19.53 -40.12 -33.85
C VAL A 353 19.77 -39.46 -35.22
N ILE A 354 20.94 -38.84 -35.45
CA ILE A 354 21.33 -38.29 -36.76
C ILE A 354 22.47 -39.10 -37.37
#